data_AF-A0A3B0FWK6-F1
#
_entry.id   AF-A0A3B0FWK6-F1
#
_cell.length_a   1.000
_cell.length_b   1.000
_cell.length_c   1.000
_cell.angle_alpha   90.00
_cell.angle_beta   90.00
_cell.angle_gamma   90.00
#
_symmetry.space_group_name_H-M   'P 1'
#
loop_
_entity.id
_entity.type
_entity.pdbx_description
1 polymer ?
#
loop_
_entity_poly.entity_id
_entity_poly.type
_entity_poly.pdbx_seq_one_letter_code
_entity_poly.pdbx_strand_id
1 'polypeptide(L)'
;MLVVQADPPRSLVLHSRRTLSGRELLPGARTPRSYFSCSWAFVLRREGETGTRLIVRSRADYHPAWMVRAAADIRSGDTVMQRAMLAGIKRRAEKACNA
;
A
#
# COMPACT_ATOMS: atom_id res chain seq x y z
N MET A 1 -5.64 -9.64 1.40
CA MET A 1 -4.54 -8.74 1.81
C MET A 1 -4.29 -9.00 3.28
N LEU A 2 -3.05 -8.92 3.76
CA LEU A 2 -2.67 -9.30 5.12
C LEU A 2 -2.12 -8.10 5.89
N VAL A 3 -2.42 -8.04 7.18
CA VAL A 3 -1.77 -7.10 8.12
C VAL A 3 -0.51 -7.77 8.63
N VAL A 4 0.65 -7.21 8.28
CA VAL A 4 1.95 -7.70 8.76
C VAL A 4 2.33 -7.02 10.08
N GLN A 5 1.93 -5.76 10.24
CA GLN A 5 2.13 -5.01 11.48
C GLN A 5 1.01 -3.99 11.67
N ALA A 6 0.51 -3.86 12.88
CA ALA A 6 -0.34 -2.77 13.31
C ALA A 6 0.15 -2.26 14.67
N ASP A 7 0.52 -0.98 14.72
CA ASP A 7 0.89 -0.27 15.94
C ASP A 7 0.05 1.01 16.01
N PRO A 8 -1.19 0.94 16.52
CA PRO A 8 -2.03 2.12 16.62
C PRO A 8 -1.51 3.13 17.66
N PRO A 9 -1.56 4.45 17.40
CA PRO A 9 -2.01 5.13 16.18
C PRO A 9 -0.85 5.45 15.21
N ARG A 10 0.29 4.77 15.31
CA ARG A 10 1.55 5.19 14.66
C ARG A 10 1.76 4.58 13.28
N SER A 11 1.49 3.28 13.11
CA SER A 11 1.78 2.59 11.86
C SER A 11 0.86 1.42 11.54
N LEU A 12 0.68 1.19 10.24
CA LEU A 12 0.00 0.03 9.67
C LEU A 12 0.79 -0.46 8.46
N VAL A 13 1.21 -1.71 8.48
CA VAL A 13 1.92 -2.36 7.37
C VAL A 13 1.07 -3.49 6.82
N LEU A 14 0.78 -3.38 5.53
CA LEU A 14 0.00 -4.36 4.78
C LEU A 14 0.91 -5.06 3.77
N HIS A 15 0.62 -6.33 3.53
CA HIS A 15 1.27 -7.12 2.50
C HIS A 15 0.23 -7.87 1.69
N SER A 16 0.43 -7.93 0.39
CA SER A 16 -0.40 -8.68 -0.54
C SER A 16 0.51 -9.35 -1.54
N ARG A 17 0.28 -10.63 -1.79
CA ARG A 17 0.94 -11.37 -2.85
C ARG A 17 -0.10 -11.92 -3.79
N ARG A 18 0.10 -11.75 -5.09
CA ARG A 18 -0.87 -12.13 -6.13
C ARG A 18 -0.18 -12.83 -7.28
N THR A 19 -0.92 -13.67 -7.99
CA THR A 19 -0.51 -14.17 -9.31
C THR A 19 -0.77 -13.11 -10.37
N LEU A 20 -0.25 -13.34 -11.58
CA LEU A 20 -0.54 -12.50 -12.75
C LEU A 20 -2.03 -12.50 -13.14
N SER A 21 -2.76 -13.57 -12.82
CA SER A 21 -4.21 -13.64 -13.01
C SER A 21 -5.00 -12.84 -11.96
N GLY A 22 -4.33 -12.13 -11.05
CA GLY A 22 -4.95 -11.34 -9.99
C GLY A 22 -5.38 -12.15 -8.76
N ARG A 23 -5.20 -13.48 -8.78
CA ARG A 23 -5.52 -14.33 -7.63
C ARG A 23 -4.58 -14.03 -6.47
N GLU A 24 -5.16 -13.79 -5.30
CA GLU A 24 -4.37 -13.58 -4.08
C GLU A 24 -3.77 -14.90 -3.57
N LEU A 25 -2.52 -14.84 -3.14
CA LEU A 25 -1.78 -15.93 -2.53
C LEU A 25 -1.81 -15.76 -1.01
N LEU A 26 -2.40 -16.75 -0.33
CA LEU A 26 -2.47 -16.79 1.12
C LEU A 26 -1.09 -17.09 1.74
N PRO A 27 -0.88 -16.71 3.02
CA PRO A 27 0.31 -17.13 3.77
C PRO A 27 0.45 -18.65 3.75
N GLY A 28 1.67 -19.15 3.53
CA GLY A 28 1.95 -20.59 3.48
C GLY A 28 1.55 -21.29 2.17
N ALA A 29 0.91 -20.61 1.22
CA ALA A 29 0.68 -21.17 -0.10
C ALA A 29 2.00 -21.40 -0.84
N ARG A 30 2.09 -22.47 -1.64
CA ARG A 30 3.23 -22.70 -2.52
C ARG A 30 3.47 -21.48 -3.39
N THR A 31 4.72 -21.00 -3.40
CA THR A 31 5.13 -19.88 -4.25
C THR A 31 5.02 -20.29 -5.72
N PRO A 32 4.16 -19.65 -6.53
CA PRO A 32 4.07 -19.94 -7.96
C PRO A 32 5.29 -19.41 -8.71
N ARG A 33 5.53 -19.94 -9.92
CA ARG A 33 6.64 -19.52 -10.80
C ARG A 33 6.59 -18.03 -11.16
N SER A 34 5.40 -17.46 -11.23
CA SER A 34 5.17 -16.04 -11.46
C SER A 34 4.27 -15.44 -10.38
N TYR A 35 4.71 -14.34 -9.79
CA TYR A 35 3.96 -13.63 -8.77
C TYR A 35 4.32 -12.14 -8.76
N PHE A 36 3.40 -11.36 -8.23
CA PHE A 36 3.61 -9.98 -7.84
C PHE A 36 3.37 -9.85 -6.34
N SER A 37 4.33 -9.29 -5.63
CA SER A 37 4.24 -9.00 -4.20
C SER A 37 4.23 -7.50 -4.00
N CYS A 38 3.33 -7.00 -3.17
CA CYS A 38 3.27 -5.60 -2.81
C CYS A 38 3.09 -5.43 -1.31
N SER A 39 3.86 -4.51 -0.73
CA SER A 39 3.71 -4.07 0.64
C SER A 39 3.41 -2.58 0.70
N TRP A 40 2.51 -2.19 1.59
CA TRP A 40 2.20 -0.79 1.88
C TRP A 40 2.45 -0.51 3.35
N ALA A 41 3.23 0.53 3.64
CA ALA A 41 3.38 1.05 4.98
C ALA A 41 2.71 2.42 5.08
N PHE A 42 1.80 2.56 6.03
CA PHE A 42 1.15 3.81 6.40
C PHE A 42 1.74 4.23 7.75
N VAL A 43 2.38 5.39 7.79
CA VAL A 43 3.05 5.90 8.99
C VAL A 43 2.56 7.31 9.28
N LEU A 44 2.04 7.52 10.48
CA LEU A 44 1.66 8.83 10.96
C LEU A 44 2.84 9.47 11.68
N ARG A 45 3.19 10.69 11.28
CA ARG A 45 4.16 11.54 11.97
C ARG A 45 3.49 12.83 12.40
N ARG A 46 3.79 13.28 13.61
CA ARG A 46 3.41 14.62 14.06
C ARG A 46 4.16 15.66 13.21
N GLU A 47 3.44 16.71 12.82
CA GLU A 47 3.96 17.83 12.04
C GLU A 47 3.52 19.13 12.73
N GLY A 48 4.42 19.74 13.50
CA GLY A 48 4.07 20.84 14.39
C GLY A 48 3.21 20.42 15.58
N GLU A 49 2.52 21.38 16.19
CA GLU A 49 1.72 21.15 17.40
C GLU A 49 0.36 20.49 17.13
N THR A 50 -0.22 20.72 15.95
CA THR A 50 -1.58 20.28 15.60
C THR A 50 -1.66 19.47 14.32
N GLY A 51 -0.58 19.42 13.53
CA GLY A 51 -0.55 18.74 12.25
C GLY A 51 -0.17 17.26 12.37
N THR A 52 -0.69 16.47 11.44
CA THR A 52 -0.28 15.07 11.25
C THR A 52 0.03 14.83 9.79
N ARG A 53 1.24 14.33 9.53
CA ARG A 53 1.70 13.91 8.22
C ARG A 53 1.53 12.41 8.07
N LEU A 54 0.74 12.00 7.07
CA LEU A 54 0.63 10.61 6.65
C LEU A 54 1.68 10.32 5.57
N ILE A 55 2.61 9.42 5.87
CA ILE A 55 3.60 8.90 4.92
C ILE A 55 3.11 7.53 4.44
N VAL A 56 2.96 7.38 3.12
CA VAL A 56 2.62 6.10 2.50
C VAL A 56 3.80 5.63 1.66
N ARG A 57 4.30 4.43 1.94
CA ARG A 57 5.36 3.78 1.17
C ARG A 57 4.84 2.48 0.59
N SER A 58 4.77 2.40 -0.73
CA SER A 58 4.52 1.15 -1.45
C SER A 58 5.86 0.54 -1.90
N ARG A 59 5.97 -0.78 -1.81
CA ARG A 59 7.08 -1.54 -2.40
C ARG A 59 6.51 -2.72 -3.15
N ALA A 60 6.88 -2.82 -4.40
CA ALA A 60 6.41 -3.77 -5.38
C ALA A 60 7.58 -4.66 -5.81
N ASP A 61 7.40 -5.98 -5.77
CA ASP A 61 8.36 -6.98 -6.21
C ASP A 61 7.69 -7.91 -7.23
N TYR A 62 8.39 -8.16 -8.34
CA TYR A 62 7.87 -8.92 -9.48
C TYR A 62 8.78 -10.08 -9.78
N HIS A 63 8.20 -11.26 -9.92
CA HIS A 63 8.94 -12.45 -10.31
C HIS A 63 8.28 -13.13 -11.51
N PRO A 64 9.06 -13.48 -12.55
CA PRO A 64 10.47 -13.12 -12.82
C PRO A 64 10.73 -11.63 -13.12
N ALA A 65 11.98 -11.19 -12.93
CA ALA A 65 12.38 -9.77 -12.93
C ALA A 65 12.05 -8.98 -14.21
N TRP A 66 11.92 -9.63 -15.37
CA TRP A 66 11.54 -8.96 -16.62
C TRP A 66 10.14 -8.34 -16.56
N MET A 67 9.26 -8.83 -15.66
CA MET A 67 7.92 -8.28 -15.44
C MET A 67 7.92 -6.85 -14.88
N VAL A 68 9.05 -6.38 -14.32
CA VAL A 68 9.20 -4.99 -13.88
C VAL A 68 8.97 -4.00 -15.03
N ARG A 69 9.20 -4.41 -16.29
CA ARG A 69 8.95 -3.55 -17.46
C ARG A 69 7.44 -3.34 -17.69
N ALA A 70 6.64 -4.39 -17.57
CA ALA A 70 5.17 -4.30 -17.63
C ALA A 70 4.58 -3.56 -16.42
N ALA A 71 5.28 -3.56 -15.30
CA ALA A 71 4.90 -2.83 -14.09
C ALA A 71 5.09 -1.31 -14.18
N ALA A 72 5.92 -0.82 -15.11
CA ALA A 72 6.17 0.61 -15.27
C ALA A 72 4.90 1.37 -15.63
N ASP A 73 4.06 0.82 -16.50
CA ASP A 73 2.78 1.42 -16.90
C ASP A 73 1.75 1.36 -15.75
N ILE A 74 1.75 0.26 -14.99
CA ILE A 74 0.89 0.08 -13.82
C ILE A 74 1.22 1.12 -12.73
N ARG A 75 2.50 1.47 -12.57
CA ARG A 75 2.96 2.48 -11.58
C ARG A 75 2.33 3.85 -11.82
N SER A 76 2.16 4.25 -13.08
CA SER A 76 1.56 5.53 -13.45
C SER A 76 0.07 5.58 -13.05
N GLY A 77 -0.69 4.52 -13.32
CA GLY A 77 -2.09 4.40 -12.90
C GLY A 77 -2.26 4.29 -11.39
N ASP A 78 -1.39 3.53 -10.72
CA ASP A 78 -1.35 3.37 -9.26
C ASP A 78 -1.12 4.72 -8.55
N THR A 79 -0.36 5.63 -9.17
CA THR A 79 -0.13 6.98 -8.62
C THR A 79 -1.42 7.80 -8.55
N VAL A 80 -2.28 7.75 -9.58
CA VAL A 80 -3.56 8.49 -9.58
C VAL A 80 -4.52 7.91 -8.54
N MET A 81 -4.63 6.58 -8.49
CA MET A 81 -5.48 5.88 -7.52
C MET A 81 -5.02 6.15 -6.08
N GLN A 82 -3.71 6.12 -5.83
CA GLN A 82 -3.13 6.44 -4.52
C GLN A 82 -3.40 7.90 -4.12
N ARG A 83 -3.29 8.85 -5.05
CA ARG A 83 -3.63 10.26 -4.77
C ARG A 83 -5.11 10.42 -4.39
N ALA A 84 -6.02 9.77 -5.12
CA ALA A 84 -7.46 9.80 -4.80
C ALA A 84 -7.75 9.20 -3.43
N MET A 85 -7.11 8.07 -3.10
CA MET A 85 -7.20 7.44 -1.78
C MET A 85 -6.72 8.38 -0.68
N LEU A 86 -5.55 9.01 -0.84
CA LEU A 86 -4.97 9.93 0.15
C LEU A 86 -5.84 11.18 0.34
N ALA A 87 -6.37 11.74 -0.75
CA ALA A 87 -7.32 12.86 -0.69
C ALA A 87 -8.60 12.47 0.07
N GLY A 88 -9.10 11.25 -0.14
CA GLY A 88 -10.23 10.71 0.61
C GLY A 88 -9.95 10.53 2.10
N ILE A 89 -8.76 10.03 2.46
CA ILE A 89 -8.33 9.90 3.86
C ILE A 89 -8.25 11.27 4.52
N LYS A 90 -7.58 12.24 3.88
CA LYS A 90 -7.47 13.61 4.36
C LYS A 90 -8.85 14.22 4.65
N ARG A 91 -9.75 14.19 3.67
CA ARG A 91 -11.11 14.74 3.80
C ARG A 91 -11.89 14.11 4.97
N ARG A 92 -11.79 12.79 5.16
CA ARG A 92 -12.47 12.11 6.28
C ARG A 92 -11.85 12.43 7.63
N ALA A 93 -10.52 12.55 7.70
CA ALA A 93 -9.82 12.92 8.92
C ALA A 93 -10.16 14.36 9.34
N GLU A 94 -10.15 15.30 8.38
CA GLU A 94 -10.54 16.70 8.62
C GLU A 94 -12.01 16.80 9.06
N LYS A 95 -12.92 16.05 8.44
CA LYS A 95 -14.32 16.00 8.86
C LYS A 95 -14.49 15.44 10.28
N ALA A 96 -13.71 14.43 10.66
CA ALA A 96 -13.77 13.84 11.99
C ALA A 96 -13.16 14.75 13.09
N CYS A 97 -12.21 15.62 12.75
CA CYS A 97 -11.69 16.63 13.68
C CYS A 97 -12.62 17.84 13.84
N ASN A 98 -13.44 18.14 12.83
CA ASN A 98 -14.38 19.27 12.84
C ASN A 98 -15.79 18.89 13.33
N ALA A 99 -16.02 17.63 13.68
CA ALA A 99 -17.27 17.11 14.25
C ALA A 99 -17.12 16.96 15.77
#